data_AF-A0A2M9TUX4-F1
#
_entry.id   AF-A0A2M9TUX4-F1
#
_cell.length_a   1.000
_cell.length_b   1.000
_cell.length_c   1.000
_cell.angle_alpha   90.00
_cell.angle_beta   90.00
_cell.angle_gamma   90.00
#
_symmetry.space_group_name_H-M   'P 1'
#
loop_
_entity.id
_entity.type
_entity.pdbx_description
1 polymer ?
#
loop_
_entity_poly.entity_id
_entity_poly.type
_entity_poly.pdbx_seq_one_letter_code
_entity_poly.pdbx_strand_id
1 'polypeptide(L)'
;MEINIEYTRGISKITATVNDPAGQDLDEYAFYLMRKSGELQPVKVAVGWYSTQRSYCFKLPIIKGHYYTICFKKASANSEQSRVISDHIYVDDFPDYKIPSKVYVYANEREFFNTREFHDGTHYVTLDSATLSFKIVNKKTETCFVSLAAAAKRDGTSDPIFTGVGLSKQIESSSILVSDPSVHADPALTLGWYAGNKNCELQLDLPRYINHILCALNAVRTILFGSSGGGFATLFYSTRITNAIALAVNPQTSIARFHAHLVWDYMKSCFNVNKSKEPLDSVLSKYRVQYSLVPVFERLGFMPKVVYLQNRSDWHYEEHLMYFLKSIGVNIQSEPQNVELYSDSLYTIVGRTWGDGHVPPPKELIVDLIRELEGDPTYWAGQGFVQNKEQIIKVVSGCKIEVENDR
;
A
#
# COMPACT_ATOMS: atom_id res chain seq x y z
N MET A 1 26.26 19.01 -20.22
CA MET A 1 25.00 19.20 -19.48
C MET A 1 25.35 19.54 -18.05
N GLU A 2 24.72 20.58 -17.51
CA GLU A 2 24.84 21.03 -16.12
C GLU A 2 23.43 21.33 -15.58
N ILE A 3 23.25 21.32 -14.26
CA ILE A 3 21.96 21.64 -13.63
C ILE A 3 22.15 22.65 -12.51
N ASN A 4 21.36 23.72 -12.57
CA ASN A 4 21.27 24.73 -11.55
C ASN A 4 20.02 24.50 -10.71
N ILE A 5 20.15 24.75 -9.41
CA ILE A 5 19.07 24.70 -8.46
C ILE A 5 18.91 26.09 -7.84
N GLU A 6 17.71 26.63 -7.94
CA GLU A 6 17.37 27.95 -7.42
C GLU A 6 16.34 27.81 -6.31
N TYR A 7 16.70 28.35 -5.15
CA TYR A 7 15.83 28.45 -3.99
C TYR A 7 15.97 29.83 -3.38
N THR A 8 14.86 30.54 -3.33
CA THR A 8 14.75 31.79 -2.58
C THR A 8 14.25 31.46 -1.18
N ARG A 9 15.05 31.79 -0.16
CA ARG A 9 14.66 31.62 1.25
C ARG A 9 13.30 32.28 1.48
N GLY A 10 12.34 31.53 2.02
CA GLY A 10 10.97 32.01 2.23
C GLY A 10 9.94 31.54 1.19
N ILE A 11 10.36 30.95 0.05
CA ILE A 11 9.43 30.49 -1.00
C ILE A 11 9.25 28.97 -0.92
N SER A 12 8.02 28.47 -1.04
CA SER A 12 7.69 27.02 -0.99
C SER A 12 7.99 26.24 -2.28
N LYS A 13 8.93 26.73 -3.09
CA LYS A 13 9.29 26.18 -4.39
C LYS A 13 10.80 26.14 -4.56
N ILE A 14 11.27 25.06 -5.18
CA ILE A 14 12.62 24.95 -5.74
C ILE A 14 12.47 24.85 -7.25
N THR A 15 13.24 25.64 -7.99
CA THR A 15 13.33 25.51 -9.44
C THR A 15 14.63 24.85 -9.81
N ALA A 16 14.57 23.81 -10.65
CA ALA A 16 15.72 23.15 -11.22
C ALA A 16 15.77 23.45 -12.71
N THR A 17 16.91 23.91 -13.21
CA THR A 17 17.08 24.28 -14.62
C THR A 17 18.31 23.60 -15.19
N VAL A 18 18.14 22.82 -16.25
CA VAL A 18 19.23 22.13 -16.94
C VAL A 18 19.77 23.00 -18.08
N ASN A 19 21.07 23.22 -18.08
CA ASN A 19 21.80 23.80 -19.20
C ASN A 19 22.41 22.67 -20.04
N ASP A 20 21.84 22.40 -21.20
CA ASP A 20 22.37 21.44 -22.17
C ASP A 20 22.59 22.08 -23.54
N PRO A 21 23.78 22.67 -23.78
CA PRO A 21 24.12 23.30 -25.06
C PRO A 21 24.16 22.31 -26.23
N ALA A 22 24.41 21.03 -25.96
CA ALA A 22 24.44 19.96 -26.95
C ALA A 22 23.06 19.26 -27.10
N GLY A 23 22.03 19.77 -26.42
CA GLY A 23 20.68 19.20 -26.44
C GLY A 23 19.88 19.57 -27.69
N GLN A 24 19.18 18.59 -28.25
CA GLN A 24 18.23 18.73 -29.36
C GLN A 24 16.82 19.08 -28.85
N ASP A 25 15.96 19.58 -29.73
CA ASP A 25 14.62 20.07 -29.37
C ASP A 25 13.67 18.97 -28.86
N LEU A 26 13.91 17.72 -29.25
CA LEU A 26 13.11 16.55 -28.84
C LEU A 26 13.73 15.80 -27.66
N ASP A 27 14.84 16.28 -27.10
CA ASP A 27 15.43 15.66 -25.92
C ASP A 27 14.51 15.85 -24.71
N GLU A 28 14.26 14.77 -23.99
CA GLU A 28 13.41 14.79 -22.81
C GLU A 28 14.26 14.79 -21.54
N TYR A 29 13.84 15.58 -20.55
CA TYR A 29 14.51 15.74 -19.27
C TYR A 29 13.58 15.36 -18.11
N ALA A 30 14.06 14.52 -17.21
CA ALA A 30 13.40 14.20 -15.95
C ALA A 30 14.21 14.77 -14.79
N PHE A 31 13.53 15.47 -13.88
CA PHE A 31 14.12 16.12 -12.71
C PHE A 31 13.69 15.41 -11.43
N TYR A 32 14.63 15.17 -10.53
CA TYR A 32 14.40 14.48 -9.27
C TYR A 32 14.88 15.37 -8.14
N LEU A 33 14.00 15.76 -7.24
CA LEU A 33 14.39 16.43 -6.01
C LEU A 33 14.78 15.38 -4.98
N MET A 34 16.01 15.49 -4.49
CA MET A 34 16.61 14.61 -3.50
C MET A 34 16.81 15.38 -2.19
N ARG A 35 16.67 14.69 -1.07
CA ARG A 35 16.96 15.21 0.27
C ARG A 35 18.06 14.38 0.90
N LYS A 36 19.05 15.04 1.50
CA LYS A 36 20.11 14.45 2.31
C LYS A 36 19.94 14.87 3.77
N SER A 37 20.00 13.89 4.68
CA SER A 37 19.87 14.12 6.13
C SER A 37 21.04 13.46 6.87
N GLY A 38 22.00 14.27 7.31
CA GLY A 38 23.20 13.77 8.00
C GLY A 38 24.05 12.84 7.13
N GLU A 39 24.49 11.71 7.70
CA GLU A 39 25.29 10.68 7.03
C GLU A 39 24.45 9.68 6.22
N LEU A 40 23.12 9.80 6.25
CA LEU A 40 22.21 8.87 5.59
C LEU A 40 22.23 9.01 4.06
N GLN A 41 21.83 7.93 3.38
CA GLN A 41 21.68 7.93 1.92
C GLN A 41 20.59 8.93 1.49
N PRO A 42 20.78 9.67 0.39
CA PRO A 42 19.78 10.62 -0.07
C PRO A 42 18.47 9.96 -0.50
N VAL A 43 17.35 10.53 -0.07
CA VAL A 43 15.99 10.07 -0.42
C VAL A 43 15.38 10.96 -1.50
N LYS A 44 14.67 10.35 -2.46
CA LYS A 44 13.90 11.06 -3.47
C LYS A 44 12.60 11.57 -2.84
N VAL A 45 12.31 12.85 -3.00
CA VAL A 45 11.16 13.51 -2.33
C VAL A 45 10.15 14.13 -3.31
N ALA A 46 10.56 14.45 -4.54
CA ALA A 46 9.66 14.90 -5.60
C ALA A 46 10.27 14.60 -6.98
N VAL A 47 9.43 14.56 -8.02
CA VAL A 47 9.88 14.25 -9.39
C VAL A 47 9.09 15.07 -10.41
N GLY A 48 9.80 15.58 -11.41
CA GLY A 48 9.27 16.06 -12.68
C GLY A 48 9.63 15.08 -13.78
N TRP A 49 8.63 14.57 -14.49
CA TRP A 49 8.84 13.53 -15.52
C TRP A 49 9.42 14.09 -16.81
N TYR A 50 9.95 13.17 -17.61
CA TYR A 50 10.47 13.43 -18.95
C TYR A 50 9.55 14.35 -19.73
N SER A 51 10.08 15.51 -20.07
CA SER A 51 9.45 16.51 -20.92
C SER A 51 10.53 17.27 -21.67
N THR A 52 10.16 17.96 -22.74
CA THR A 52 11.08 18.85 -23.45
C THR A 52 11.41 20.13 -22.67
N GLN A 53 10.80 20.33 -21.49
CA GLN A 53 11.07 21.47 -20.63
C GLN A 53 12.45 21.32 -19.99
N ARG A 54 13.27 22.37 -20.14
CA ARG A 54 14.61 22.45 -19.52
C ARG A 54 14.57 23.00 -18.09
N SER A 55 13.39 23.25 -17.54
CA SER A 55 13.20 23.68 -16.16
C SER A 55 12.00 22.98 -15.53
N TYR A 56 12.11 22.66 -14.24
CA TYR A 56 11.03 22.09 -13.46
C TYR A 56 10.95 22.77 -12.09
N CYS A 57 9.73 23.15 -11.72
CA CYS A 57 9.45 23.79 -10.44
C CYS A 57 8.84 22.77 -9.48
N PHE A 58 9.63 22.36 -8.49
CA PHE A 58 9.18 21.50 -7.40
C PHE A 58 8.46 22.31 -6.34
N LYS A 59 7.35 21.77 -5.83
CA LYS A 59 6.84 22.18 -4.53
C LYS A 59 7.72 21.56 -3.45
N LEU A 60 8.22 22.38 -2.53
CA LEU A 60 9.08 21.91 -1.44
C LEU A 60 8.34 20.91 -0.53
N PRO A 61 8.93 19.73 -0.26
CA PRO A 61 8.41 18.82 0.76
C PRO A 61 8.58 19.41 2.16
N ILE A 62 7.79 18.89 3.10
CA ILE A 62 7.46 19.47 4.42
C ILE A 62 8.61 19.39 5.43
N ILE A 63 9.85 19.26 4.98
CA ILE A 63 10.95 18.86 5.84
C ILE A 63 12.17 19.75 5.61
N LYS A 64 12.75 20.31 6.65
CA LYS A 64 14.04 21.00 6.53
C LYS A 64 15.17 20.03 6.17
N GLY A 65 16.22 20.55 5.56
CA GLY A 65 17.42 19.78 5.28
C GLY A 65 18.14 20.19 4.01
N HIS A 66 19.14 19.39 3.63
CA HIS A 66 19.87 19.60 2.39
C HIS A 66 19.10 18.98 1.23
N TYR A 67 18.88 19.77 0.19
CA TYR A 67 18.25 19.35 -1.04
C TYR A 67 19.20 19.52 -2.21
N TYR A 68 19.08 18.64 -3.18
CA TYR A 68 19.75 18.76 -4.47
C TYR A 68 18.89 18.10 -5.53
N THR A 69 19.13 18.41 -6.79
CA THR A 69 18.37 17.85 -7.90
C THR A 69 19.24 16.96 -8.76
N ILE A 70 18.66 15.87 -9.26
CA ILE A 70 19.26 15.03 -10.29
C ILE A 70 18.45 15.23 -11.56
N CYS A 71 19.11 15.49 -12.68
CA CYS A 71 18.46 15.50 -13.99
C CYS A 71 18.99 14.36 -14.85
N PHE A 72 18.06 13.66 -15.49
CA PHE A 72 18.32 12.64 -16.50
C PHE A 72 17.85 13.15 -17.85
N LYS A 73 18.72 13.03 -18.85
CA LYS A 73 18.38 13.31 -20.25
C LYS A 73 18.16 12.01 -21.00
N LYS A 74 17.19 12.01 -21.90
CA LYS A 74 16.88 10.93 -22.82
C LYS A 74 16.88 11.47 -24.25
N ALA A 75 17.86 11.02 -25.05
CA ALA A 75 17.99 11.42 -26.47
C ALA A 75 17.17 10.52 -27.42
N SER A 76 16.80 9.31 -26.99
CA SER A 76 15.92 8.35 -27.68
C SER A 76 15.54 7.21 -26.74
N ALA A 77 14.50 6.43 -27.06
CA ALA A 77 13.99 5.36 -26.20
C ALA A 77 15.02 4.28 -25.76
N ASN A 78 16.15 4.15 -26.48
CA ASN A 78 17.17 3.10 -26.29
C ASN A 78 18.61 3.64 -26.15
N SER A 79 18.82 4.93 -25.83
CA SER A 79 20.18 5.49 -25.61
C SER A 79 20.59 5.47 -24.13
N GLU A 80 21.91 5.48 -23.87
CA GLU A 80 22.46 5.66 -22.52
C GLU A 80 22.02 7.02 -21.95
N GLN A 81 21.47 7.03 -20.74
CA GLN A 81 21.01 8.24 -20.07
C GLN A 81 22.20 9.02 -19.51
N SER A 82 22.33 10.29 -19.88
CA SER A 82 23.27 11.19 -19.20
C SER A 82 22.63 11.75 -17.93
N ARG A 83 23.41 11.77 -16.84
CA ARG A 83 22.98 12.17 -15.50
C ARG A 83 23.82 13.34 -15.00
N VAL A 84 23.15 14.37 -14.49
CA VAL A 84 23.80 15.50 -13.81
C VAL A 84 23.16 15.73 -12.44
N ILE A 85 23.95 16.27 -11.50
CA ILE A 85 23.55 16.51 -10.11
C ILE A 85 23.84 17.98 -9.81
N SER A 86 22.90 18.68 -9.18
CA SER A 86 23.08 20.07 -8.77
C SER A 86 23.94 20.18 -7.51
N ASP A 87 24.31 21.41 -7.17
CA ASP A 87 24.75 21.75 -5.83
C ASP A 87 23.68 21.46 -4.77
N HIS A 88 24.12 21.39 -3.52
CA HIS A 88 23.23 21.22 -2.38
C HIS A 88 22.80 22.57 -1.85
N ILE A 89 21.50 22.76 -1.70
CA ILE A 89 20.92 23.91 -1.00
C ILE A 89 20.42 23.45 0.37
N TYR A 90 20.55 24.29 1.38
CA TYR A 90 19.92 24.05 2.66
C TYR A 90 18.58 24.79 2.72
N VAL A 91 17.51 24.03 2.94
CA VAL A 91 16.18 24.58 3.14
C VAL A 91 15.92 24.56 4.64
N ASP A 92 15.83 25.76 5.20
CA ASP A 92 15.55 26.02 6.60
C ASP A 92 14.04 26.11 6.86
N ASP A 93 13.63 26.16 8.12
CA ASP A 93 12.26 26.52 8.47
C ASP A 93 12.03 27.99 8.04
N PHE A 94 10.95 28.30 7.30
CA PHE A 94 10.65 29.67 6.85
C PHE A 94 9.21 30.12 7.18
N PRO A 95 8.97 31.43 7.39
CA PRO A 95 7.74 31.93 8.03
C PRO A 95 6.44 31.61 7.28
N ASP A 96 6.50 31.56 5.94
CA ASP A 96 5.35 31.24 5.08
C ASP A 96 5.15 29.73 4.89
N TYR A 97 6.06 28.91 5.44
CA TYR A 97 5.89 27.48 5.52
C TYR A 97 5.09 27.08 6.75
N LYS A 98 3.77 27.05 6.61
CA LYS A 98 2.92 26.36 7.59
C LYS A 98 2.70 24.95 7.10
N ILE A 99 3.16 23.96 7.88
CA ILE A 99 2.71 22.57 7.72
C ILE A 99 1.19 22.63 7.61
N PRO A 100 0.58 22.12 6.53
CA PRO A 100 -0.87 22.16 6.39
C PRO A 100 -1.50 21.58 7.65
N SER A 101 -2.59 22.18 8.12
CA SER A 101 -3.36 21.60 9.23
C SER A 101 -3.62 20.11 8.95
N LYS A 102 -3.45 19.25 9.96
CA LYS A 102 -3.61 17.79 9.83
C LYS A 102 -2.52 17.12 8.97
N VAL A 103 -1.30 17.66 8.97
CA VAL A 103 -0.11 16.97 8.49
C VAL A 103 0.91 16.88 9.61
N TYR A 104 1.48 15.69 9.82
CA TYR A 104 2.44 15.39 10.86
C TYR A 104 3.66 14.73 10.21
N VAL A 105 4.86 15.20 10.55
CA VAL A 105 6.12 14.71 9.98
C VAL A 105 7.03 14.29 11.11
N TYR A 106 7.54 13.06 11.02
CA TYR A 106 8.51 12.48 11.93
C TYR A 106 9.84 12.35 11.20
N ALA A 107 10.89 12.92 11.77
CA ALA A 107 12.21 12.97 11.15
C ALA A 107 12.91 11.60 11.12
N ASN A 108 12.49 10.66 11.96
CA ASN A 108 13.03 9.30 12.07
C ASN A 108 12.06 8.37 12.81
N GLU A 109 12.40 7.08 12.86
CA GLU A 109 11.61 6.07 13.58
C GLU A 109 11.44 6.39 15.07
N ARG A 110 12.50 6.90 15.73
CA ARG A 110 12.49 7.15 17.18
C ARG A 110 11.45 8.20 17.55
N GLU A 111 11.33 9.26 16.76
CA GLU A 111 10.30 10.30 16.96
C GLU A 111 8.90 9.72 16.80
N PHE A 112 8.68 8.90 15.76
CA PHE A 112 7.42 8.22 15.55
C PHE A 112 7.06 7.31 16.72
N PHE A 113 7.95 6.42 17.16
CA PHE A 113 7.68 5.46 18.24
C PHE A 113 7.59 6.09 19.64
N ASN A 114 8.06 7.33 19.83
CA ASN A 114 7.86 8.11 21.04
C ASN A 114 6.48 8.80 21.08
N THR A 115 5.78 8.87 19.95
CA THR A 115 4.45 9.47 19.86
C THR A 115 3.44 8.60 20.58
N ARG A 116 2.64 9.21 21.47
CA ARG A 116 1.61 8.50 22.25
C ARG A 116 0.19 8.80 21.78
N GLU A 117 0.02 9.86 21.00
CA GLU A 117 -1.27 10.29 20.47
C GLU A 117 -1.17 10.54 18.97
N PHE A 118 -2.07 9.92 18.20
CA PHE A 118 -2.21 10.17 16.77
C PHE A 118 -3.52 10.90 16.51
N HIS A 119 -3.42 12.02 15.81
CA HIS A 119 -4.54 12.87 15.45
C HIS A 119 -5.01 12.62 14.01
N ASP A 120 -6.17 13.16 13.66
CA ASP A 120 -6.66 13.15 12.28
C ASP A 120 -5.66 13.85 11.35
N GLY A 121 -5.22 13.16 10.30
CA GLY A 121 -4.32 13.74 9.33
C GLY A 121 -3.48 12.76 8.54
N THR A 122 -2.50 13.30 7.83
CA THR A 122 -1.48 12.53 7.12
C THR A 122 -0.18 12.57 7.90
N HIS A 123 0.34 11.40 8.23
CA HIS A 123 1.55 11.17 9.01
C HIS A 123 2.65 10.65 8.10
N TYR A 124 3.79 11.33 8.07
CA TYR A 124 4.95 10.97 7.27
C TYR A 124 6.09 10.55 8.19
N VAL A 125 6.60 9.33 8.05
CA VAL A 125 7.79 8.88 8.76
C VAL A 125 8.94 8.80 7.77
N THR A 126 9.99 9.58 8.03
CA THR A 126 11.24 9.46 7.29
C THR A 126 11.99 8.24 7.80
N LEU A 127 12.25 7.26 6.94
CA LEU A 127 13.23 6.21 7.16
C LEU A 127 14.53 6.59 6.44
N ASP A 128 15.61 5.90 6.76
CA ASP A 128 16.92 6.10 6.11
C ASP A 128 16.88 5.95 4.58
N SER A 129 15.85 5.27 4.07
CA SER A 129 15.83 4.69 2.74
C SER A 129 14.49 4.85 2.01
N ALA A 130 13.44 5.30 2.72
CA ALA A 130 12.09 5.49 2.22
C ALA A 130 11.30 6.48 3.10
N THR A 131 10.10 6.86 2.68
CA THR A 131 9.14 7.57 3.54
C THR A 131 7.89 6.72 3.65
N LEU A 132 7.50 6.38 4.88
CA LEU A 132 6.21 5.76 5.14
C LEU A 132 5.15 6.85 5.30
N SER A 133 3.96 6.60 4.78
CA SER A 133 2.87 7.56 4.85
C SER A 133 1.59 6.88 5.29
N PHE A 134 0.95 7.44 6.30
CA PHE A 134 -0.30 6.96 6.88
C PHE A 134 -1.32 8.08 6.89
N LYS A 135 -2.56 7.81 6.47
CA LYS A 135 -3.67 8.70 6.76
C LYS A 135 -4.46 8.14 7.92
N ILE A 136 -4.55 8.91 9.00
CA ILE A 136 -5.23 8.52 10.22
C ILE A 136 -6.54 9.30 10.32
N VAL A 137 -7.61 8.57 10.65
CA VAL A 137 -8.90 9.11 11.07
C VAL A 137 -9.19 8.50 12.44
N ASN A 138 -9.08 9.29 13.50
CA ASN A 138 -9.24 8.84 14.88
C ASN A 138 -10.65 9.16 15.36
N LYS A 139 -11.55 8.17 15.29
CA LYS A 139 -12.92 8.24 15.80
C LYS A 139 -13.04 7.74 17.24
N LYS A 140 -11.92 7.41 17.89
CA LYS A 140 -11.85 6.89 19.27
C LYS A 140 -12.68 5.62 19.46
N THR A 141 -12.49 4.66 18.56
CA THR A 141 -13.19 3.37 18.55
C THR A 141 -12.24 2.22 18.87
N GLU A 142 -12.77 1.17 19.48
CA GLU A 142 -12.00 -0.05 19.80
C GLU A 142 -11.66 -0.88 18.56
N THR A 143 -12.39 -0.70 17.46
CA THR A 143 -12.07 -1.29 16.15
C THR A 143 -11.33 -0.27 15.29
N CYS A 144 -10.27 -0.71 14.61
CA CYS A 144 -9.57 0.08 13.62
C CYS A 144 -9.59 -0.61 12.24
N PHE A 145 -10.02 0.12 11.23
CA PHE A 145 -9.98 -0.27 9.83
C PHE A 145 -8.65 0.13 9.20
N VAL A 146 -7.94 -0.81 8.58
CA VAL A 146 -6.66 -0.55 7.92
C VAL A 146 -6.79 -0.87 6.44
N SER A 147 -6.59 0.14 5.58
CA SER A 147 -6.68 -0.04 4.13
C SER A 147 -5.32 -0.13 3.46
N LEU A 148 -5.19 -1.16 2.62
CA LEU A 148 -4.05 -1.45 1.76
C LEU A 148 -4.49 -1.37 0.29
N ALA A 149 -3.84 -0.50 -0.47
CA ALA A 149 -4.16 -0.19 -1.84
C ALA A 149 -3.91 -1.32 -2.82
N ALA A 150 -4.82 -1.46 -3.78
CA ALA A 150 -4.60 -2.19 -5.00
C ALA A 150 -3.72 -1.39 -5.97
N ALA A 151 -3.64 -1.84 -7.22
CA ALA A 151 -2.96 -1.09 -8.26
C ALA A 151 -3.62 0.30 -8.43
N ALA A 152 -2.80 1.35 -8.40
CA ALA A 152 -3.25 2.73 -8.55
C ALA A 152 -2.42 3.43 -9.61
N LYS A 153 -3.09 3.98 -10.63
CA LYS A 153 -2.46 4.86 -11.61
C LYS A 153 -2.26 6.24 -10.98
N ARG A 154 -1.08 6.81 -11.19
CA ARG A 154 -0.80 8.19 -10.83
C ARG A 154 -1.35 9.12 -11.89
N ASP A 155 -1.87 10.25 -11.46
CA ASP A 155 -2.30 11.39 -12.29
C ASP A 155 -1.20 12.45 -12.43
N GLY A 156 0.08 12.05 -12.25
CA GLY A 156 1.23 12.94 -12.27
C GLY A 156 1.61 13.51 -10.90
N THR A 157 0.91 13.14 -9.82
CA THR A 157 1.26 13.54 -8.44
C THR A 157 2.28 12.59 -7.81
N SER A 158 3.09 13.13 -6.90
CA SER A 158 4.04 12.36 -6.05
C SER A 158 3.48 12.10 -4.64
N ASP A 159 2.18 12.37 -4.46
CA ASP A 159 1.53 12.25 -3.17
C ASP A 159 1.35 10.78 -2.76
N PRO A 160 1.34 10.49 -1.45
CA PRO A 160 0.96 9.17 -0.96
C PRO A 160 -0.41 8.76 -1.50
N ILE A 161 -0.47 7.55 -2.04
CA ILE A 161 -1.71 6.96 -2.53
C ILE A 161 -2.42 6.31 -1.35
N PHE A 162 -3.60 6.84 -1.01
CA PHE A 162 -4.49 6.28 0.02
C PHE A 162 -5.78 5.77 -0.62
N THR A 163 -6.01 4.46 -0.57
CA THR A 163 -7.30 3.85 -0.93
C THR A 163 -8.16 3.64 0.30
N GLY A 164 -9.46 3.42 0.10
CA GLY A 164 -10.38 3.16 1.22
C GLY A 164 -10.93 4.41 1.90
N VAL A 165 -10.57 5.63 1.44
CA VAL A 165 -11.13 6.90 1.96
C VAL A 165 -12.67 6.93 1.87
N GLY A 166 -13.22 6.38 0.79
CA GLY A 166 -14.67 6.28 0.62
C GLY A 166 -15.32 5.29 1.59
N LEU A 167 -14.63 4.19 1.93
CA LEU A 167 -15.10 3.19 2.90
C LEU A 167 -14.97 3.72 4.33
N SER A 168 -13.84 4.35 4.68
CA SER A 168 -13.61 4.92 6.02
C SER A 168 -14.63 5.98 6.43
N LYS A 169 -15.31 6.59 5.45
CA LYS A 169 -16.41 7.56 5.67
C LYS A 169 -17.77 6.89 5.94
N GLN A 170 -17.95 5.62 5.63
CA GLN A 170 -19.23 4.89 5.72
C GLN A 170 -19.30 3.91 6.89
N ILE A 171 -18.19 3.74 7.60
CA ILE A 171 -18.01 2.81 8.71
C ILE A 171 -17.75 3.60 10.00
N GLU A 172 -17.95 2.99 11.17
CA GLU A 172 -17.82 3.69 12.45
C GLU A 172 -16.38 3.70 12.96
N SER A 173 -15.54 2.74 12.54
CA SER A 173 -14.18 2.59 13.03
C SER A 173 -13.27 3.77 12.67
N SER A 174 -12.33 4.01 13.59
CA SER A 174 -11.07 4.70 13.33
C SER A 174 -10.35 4.01 12.18
N SER A 175 -9.58 4.75 11.39
CA SER A 175 -8.98 4.22 10.16
C SER A 175 -7.52 4.59 10.00
N ILE A 176 -6.73 3.66 9.49
CA ILE A 176 -5.35 3.86 9.03
C ILE A 176 -5.30 3.48 7.55
N LEU A 177 -5.09 4.45 6.66
CA LEU A 177 -4.89 4.18 5.24
C LEU A 177 -3.39 4.24 4.98
N VAL A 178 -2.83 3.19 4.39
CA VAL A 178 -1.39 3.06 4.22
C VAL A 178 -1.02 3.28 2.77
N SER A 179 -0.05 4.14 2.49
CA SER A 179 0.55 4.21 1.15
C SER A 179 1.72 3.25 1.05
N ASP A 180 1.78 2.47 -0.03
CA ASP A 180 2.93 1.63 -0.33
C ASP A 180 4.14 2.51 -0.76
N PRO A 181 5.26 2.55 -0.01
CA PRO A 181 6.43 3.31 -0.41
C PRO A 181 7.05 2.82 -1.73
N SER A 182 6.87 1.53 -2.08
CA SER A 182 7.50 0.93 -3.27
C SER A 182 6.95 1.48 -4.57
N VAL A 183 5.66 1.85 -4.64
CA VAL A 183 5.10 2.43 -5.86
C VAL A 183 5.76 3.77 -6.21
N HIS A 184 6.45 4.44 -5.26
CA HIS A 184 7.16 5.71 -5.51
C HIS A 184 8.55 5.52 -6.10
N ALA A 185 9.02 4.27 -6.26
CA ALA A 185 10.29 3.97 -6.91
C ALA A 185 10.28 4.42 -8.38
N ASP A 186 9.21 4.09 -9.10
CA ASP A 186 8.99 4.43 -10.51
C ASP A 186 7.50 4.80 -10.73
N PRO A 187 7.16 5.94 -11.33
CA PRO A 187 5.78 6.35 -11.62
C PRO A 187 5.04 5.57 -12.68
N ALA A 188 5.73 4.76 -13.48
CA ALA A 188 5.08 3.71 -14.25
C ALA A 188 4.64 2.54 -13.36
N LEU A 189 5.24 2.37 -12.17
CA LEU A 189 4.88 1.32 -11.23
C LEU A 189 3.57 1.68 -10.51
N THR A 190 2.56 0.85 -10.76
CA THR A 190 1.21 1.04 -10.20
C THR A 190 0.93 0.14 -9.01
N LEU A 191 1.78 -0.87 -8.76
CA LEU A 191 1.57 -1.87 -7.71
C LEU A 191 2.89 -2.38 -7.15
N GLY A 192 3.02 -2.40 -5.82
CA GLY A 192 4.18 -2.91 -5.09
C GLY A 192 3.83 -4.00 -4.07
N TRP A 193 2.56 -4.41 -3.96
CA TRP A 193 2.05 -5.43 -3.02
C TRP A 193 2.40 -5.20 -1.55
N TYR A 194 2.86 -4.00 -1.19
CA TYR A 194 3.48 -3.73 0.09
C TYR A 194 4.61 -4.73 0.40
N ALA A 195 5.28 -5.22 -0.64
CA ALA A 195 6.32 -6.25 -0.56
C ALA A 195 7.70 -5.68 -0.19
N GLY A 196 7.84 -4.36 -0.22
CA GLY A 196 9.10 -3.66 0.04
C GLY A 196 9.90 -3.40 -1.22
N ASN A 197 11.14 -2.98 -1.04
CA ASN A 197 12.09 -2.68 -2.12
C ASN A 197 13.51 -2.81 -1.57
N LYS A 198 14.54 -2.60 -2.40
CA LYS A 198 15.96 -2.74 -1.98
C LYS A 198 16.36 -1.83 -0.81
N ASN A 199 15.58 -0.79 -0.58
CA ASN A 199 15.83 0.21 0.45
C ASN A 199 14.98 -0.07 1.71
N CYS A 200 13.80 -0.67 1.59
CA CYS A 200 12.83 -0.83 2.67
C CYS A 200 12.31 -2.27 2.74
N GLU A 201 12.62 -2.98 3.83
CA GLU A 201 12.07 -4.31 4.14
C GLU A 201 10.64 -4.18 4.68
N LEU A 202 9.73 -3.61 3.87
CA LEU A 202 8.40 -3.20 4.31
C LEU A 202 7.58 -4.34 4.94
N GLN A 203 7.74 -5.56 4.43
CA GLN A 203 7.09 -6.76 4.97
C GLN A 203 7.48 -7.09 6.41
N LEU A 204 8.66 -6.63 6.86
CA LEU A 204 9.15 -6.72 8.23
C LEU A 204 8.79 -5.47 9.04
N ASP A 205 8.92 -4.29 8.44
CA ASP A 205 8.82 -3.02 9.16
C ASP A 205 7.37 -2.55 9.36
N LEU A 206 6.53 -2.61 8.32
CA LEU A 206 5.18 -2.06 8.35
C LEU A 206 4.32 -2.54 9.54
N PRO A 207 4.38 -3.81 9.98
CA PRO A 207 3.66 -4.27 11.16
C PRO A 207 4.01 -3.51 12.43
N ARG A 208 5.28 -3.13 12.63
CA ARG A 208 5.73 -2.38 13.81
C ARG A 208 5.05 -1.01 13.86
N TYR A 209 4.98 -0.34 12.72
CA TYR A 209 4.33 0.96 12.58
C TYR A 209 2.82 0.89 12.81
N ILE A 210 2.15 -0.03 12.13
CA ILE A 210 0.69 -0.19 12.26
C ILE A 210 0.33 -0.59 13.70
N ASN A 211 1.00 -1.58 14.29
CA ASN A 211 0.73 -2.00 15.67
C ASN A 211 0.98 -0.87 16.69
N HIS A 212 1.97 -0.01 16.46
CA HIS A 212 2.20 1.16 17.31
C HIS A 212 1.06 2.18 17.23
N ILE A 213 0.57 2.47 16.02
CA ILE A 213 -0.60 3.34 15.83
C ILE A 213 -1.83 2.72 16.49
N LEU A 214 -2.09 1.43 16.24
CA LEU A 214 -3.23 0.70 16.83
C LEU A 214 -3.22 0.78 18.36
N CYS A 215 -2.05 0.57 18.98
CA CYS A 215 -1.87 0.69 20.43
C CYS A 215 -2.19 2.10 20.93
N ALA A 216 -1.67 3.14 20.27
CA ALA A 216 -1.94 4.53 20.63
C ALA A 216 -3.42 4.96 20.39
N LEU A 217 -4.11 4.29 19.47
CA LEU A 217 -5.55 4.46 19.25
C LEU A 217 -6.42 3.66 20.23
N ASN A 218 -5.82 2.84 21.10
CA ASN A 218 -6.52 1.85 21.95
C ASN A 218 -7.40 0.89 21.13
N ALA A 219 -6.98 0.57 19.91
CA ALA A 219 -7.68 -0.39 19.07
C ALA A 219 -7.42 -1.82 19.58
N VAL A 220 -8.48 -2.50 19.99
CA VAL A 220 -8.45 -3.91 20.44
C VAL A 220 -8.70 -4.88 19.28
N ARG A 221 -9.25 -4.37 18.16
CA ARG A 221 -9.53 -5.12 16.93
C ARG A 221 -9.03 -4.38 15.70
N THR A 222 -8.54 -5.14 14.74
CA THR A 222 -8.16 -4.62 13.42
C THR A 222 -8.94 -5.30 12.30
N ILE A 223 -9.55 -4.52 11.41
CA ILE A 223 -10.09 -5.00 10.13
C ILE A 223 -9.11 -4.57 9.04
N LEU A 224 -8.33 -5.51 8.50
CA LEU A 224 -7.47 -5.26 7.35
C LEU A 224 -8.28 -5.39 6.07
N PHE A 225 -8.13 -4.45 5.14
CA PHE A 225 -8.85 -4.45 3.89
C PHE A 225 -7.97 -4.08 2.71
N GLY A 226 -8.15 -4.83 1.62
CA GLY A 226 -7.50 -4.54 0.35
C GLY A 226 -8.03 -5.45 -0.75
N SER A 227 -7.92 -4.98 -1.99
CA SER A 227 -8.31 -5.74 -3.18
C SER A 227 -7.12 -6.07 -4.05
N SER A 228 -7.20 -7.14 -4.85
CA SER A 228 -6.16 -7.51 -5.83
C SER A 228 -4.78 -7.58 -5.15
N GLY A 229 -3.84 -6.70 -5.49
CA GLY A 229 -2.52 -6.64 -4.83
C GLY A 229 -2.52 -6.10 -3.41
N GLY A 230 -3.45 -5.22 -3.07
CA GLY A 230 -3.74 -4.86 -1.69
C GLY A 230 -4.39 -6.02 -0.92
N GLY A 231 -5.07 -6.91 -1.64
CA GLY A 231 -5.61 -8.16 -1.11
C GLY A 231 -4.51 -9.16 -0.71
N PHE A 232 -3.46 -9.29 -1.53
CA PHE A 232 -2.24 -10.02 -1.11
C PHE A 232 -1.67 -9.45 0.17
N ALA A 233 -1.48 -8.13 0.23
CA ALA A 233 -0.96 -7.44 1.41
C ALA A 233 -1.87 -7.65 2.63
N THR A 234 -3.19 -7.60 2.45
CA THR A 234 -4.19 -7.84 3.51
C THR A 234 -4.05 -9.24 4.12
N LEU A 235 -3.95 -10.27 3.28
CA LEU A 235 -3.76 -11.64 3.74
C LEU A 235 -2.36 -11.87 4.34
N PHE A 236 -1.34 -11.20 3.81
CA PHE A 236 0.02 -11.31 4.33
C PHE A 236 0.16 -10.64 5.70
N TYR A 237 -0.34 -9.43 5.86
CA TYR A 237 -0.20 -8.66 7.10
C TYR A 237 -1.16 -9.10 8.20
N SER A 238 -2.25 -9.82 7.89
CA SER A 238 -3.09 -10.43 8.94
C SER A 238 -2.34 -11.43 9.82
N THR A 239 -1.21 -11.96 9.33
CA THR A 239 -0.32 -12.83 10.11
C THR A 239 0.59 -12.09 11.09
N ARG A 240 0.69 -10.75 10.99
CA ARG A 240 1.66 -9.92 11.74
C ARG A 240 1.03 -8.76 12.49
N ILE A 241 -0.20 -8.37 12.14
CA ILE A 241 -0.95 -7.32 12.80
C ILE A 241 -1.80 -7.92 13.92
N THR A 242 -1.76 -7.28 15.09
CA THR A 242 -2.43 -7.77 16.30
C THR A 242 -3.94 -7.74 16.12
N ASN A 243 -4.62 -8.83 16.53
CA ASN A 243 -6.07 -8.98 16.51
C ASN A 243 -6.71 -8.63 15.15
N ALA A 244 -6.05 -9.02 14.06
CA ALA A 244 -6.49 -8.73 12.70
C ALA A 244 -7.51 -9.75 12.16
N ILE A 245 -8.53 -9.22 11.49
CA ILE A 245 -9.42 -9.93 10.58
C ILE A 245 -9.15 -9.38 9.17
N ALA A 246 -8.80 -10.24 8.23
CA ALA A 246 -8.57 -9.87 6.84
C ALA A 246 -9.85 -9.95 6.02
N LEU A 247 -10.28 -8.82 5.46
CA LEU A 247 -11.33 -8.74 4.44
C LEU A 247 -10.67 -8.48 3.08
N ALA A 248 -10.39 -9.56 2.34
CA ALA A 248 -9.60 -9.51 1.11
C ALA A 248 -10.47 -9.72 -0.13
N VAL A 249 -10.40 -8.82 -1.10
CA VAL A 249 -11.27 -8.81 -2.29
C VAL A 249 -10.51 -9.16 -3.56
N ASN A 250 -10.94 -10.20 -4.29
CA ASN A 250 -10.26 -10.76 -5.46
C ASN A 250 -8.73 -10.79 -5.28
N PRO A 251 -8.20 -11.24 -4.12
CA PRO A 251 -6.80 -11.02 -3.79
C PRO A 251 -5.88 -11.91 -4.64
N GLN A 252 -4.67 -11.42 -4.92
CA GLN A 252 -3.60 -12.36 -5.25
C GLN A 252 -3.16 -13.11 -4.01
N THR A 253 -2.78 -14.38 -4.19
CA THR A 253 -2.19 -15.22 -3.14
C THR A 253 -0.71 -15.54 -3.37
N SER A 254 -0.21 -15.20 -4.57
CA SER A 254 1.20 -15.28 -4.93
C SER A 254 1.54 -14.20 -5.94
N ILE A 255 2.48 -13.31 -5.60
CA ILE A 255 2.99 -12.27 -6.52
C ILE A 255 3.60 -12.94 -7.76
N ALA A 256 4.29 -14.08 -7.59
CA ALA A 256 4.92 -14.81 -8.70
C ALA A 256 3.92 -15.39 -9.72
N ARG A 257 2.65 -15.58 -9.31
CA ARG A 257 1.55 -16.09 -10.15
C ARG A 257 0.71 -14.98 -10.79
N PHE A 258 1.08 -13.72 -10.58
CA PHE A 258 0.42 -12.60 -11.24
C PHE A 258 0.96 -12.40 -12.67
N HIS A 259 0.61 -11.30 -13.32
CA HIS A 259 1.14 -10.96 -14.63
C HIS A 259 2.67 -10.75 -14.57
N ALA A 260 3.42 -11.67 -15.17
CA ALA A 260 4.87 -11.71 -15.11
C ALA A 260 5.55 -10.38 -15.52
N HIS A 261 5.02 -9.67 -16.52
CA HIS A 261 5.58 -8.38 -16.93
C HIS A 261 5.49 -7.32 -15.82
N LEU A 262 4.38 -7.25 -15.09
CA LEU A 262 4.21 -6.32 -13.96
C LEU A 262 5.10 -6.68 -12.77
N VAL A 263 5.31 -7.98 -12.53
CA VAL A 263 6.26 -8.44 -11.50
C VAL A 263 7.69 -8.04 -11.88
N TRP A 264 8.07 -8.17 -13.16
CA TRP A 264 9.37 -7.71 -13.63
C TRP A 264 9.53 -6.19 -13.58
N ASP A 265 8.48 -5.43 -13.87
CA ASP A 265 8.50 -3.97 -13.72
C ASP A 265 8.71 -3.56 -12.25
N TYR A 266 8.10 -4.28 -11.31
CA TYR A 266 8.37 -4.15 -9.88
C TYR A 266 9.83 -4.51 -9.54
N MET A 267 10.35 -5.65 -9.99
CA MET A 267 11.73 -6.05 -9.73
C MET A 267 12.75 -5.04 -10.29
N LYS A 268 12.48 -4.50 -11.48
CA LYS A 268 13.31 -3.46 -12.10
C LYS A 268 13.25 -2.17 -11.27
N SER A 269 12.06 -1.69 -10.96
CA SER A 269 11.86 -0.40 -10.29
C SER A 269 12.34 -0.42 -8.83
N CYS A 270 12.04 -1.49 -8.10
CA CYS A 270 12.27 -1.59 -6.66
C CYS A 270 13.62 -2.21 -6.30
N PHE A 271 14.21 -3.03 -7.18
CA PHE A 271 15.46 -3.76 -6.90
C PHE A 271 16.56 -3.57 -7.95
N ASN A 272 16.30 -2.82 -9.03
CA ASN A 272 17.22 -2.68 -10.17
C ASN A 272 17.57 -4.03 -10.83
N VAL A 273 16.58 -4.93 -10.90
CA VAL A 273 16.74 -6.28 -11.46
C VAL A 273 16.00 -6.36 -12.79
N ASN A 274 16.76 -6.51 -13.87
CA ASN A 274 16.18 -6.69 -15.20
C ASN A 274 15.61 -8.10 -15.39
N LYS A 275 14.63 -8.21 -16.30
CA LYS A 275 14.06 -9.49 -16.72
C LYS A 275 15.15 -10.47 -17.13
N SER A 276 15.10 -11.67 -16.56
CA SER A 276 16.03 -12.76 -16.86
C SER A 276 15.26 -14.03 -17.24
N LYS A 277 16.00 -15.10 -17.55
CA LYS A 277 15.44 -16.45 -17.75
C LYS A 277 15.20 -17.19 -16.42
N GLU A 278 15.64 -16.63 -15.30
CA GLU A 278 15.44 -17.23 -13.98
C GLU A 278 13.95 -17.21 -13.62
N PRO A 279 13.41 -18.28 -13.02
CA PRO A 279 12.04 -18.29 -12.51
C PRO A 279 11.76 -17.12 -11.56
N LEU A 280 10.59 -16.48 -11.72
CA LEU A 280 10.25 -15.26 -10.97
C LEU A 280 10.25 -15.48 -9.45
N ASP A 281 9.80 -16.65 -9.00
CA ASP A 281 9.79 -17.05 -7.59
C ASP A 281 11.20 -17.17 -6.98
N SER A 282 12.16 -17.69 -7.76
CA SER A 282 13.58 -17.77 -7.39
C SER A 282 14.18 -16.38 -7.26
N VAL A 283 13.88 -15.50 -8.21
CA VAL A 283 14.31 -14.09 -8.19
C VAL A 283 13.72 -13.37 -6.97
N LEU A 284 12.41 -13.47 -6.75
CA LEU A 284 11.75 -12.86 -5.60
C LEU A 284 12.33 -13.35 -4.26
N SER A 285 12.58 -14.66 -4.14
CA SER A 285 13.23 -15.27 -2.97
C SER A 285 14.63 -14.72 -2.72
N LYS A 286 15.44 -14.61 -3.78
CA LYS A 286 16.81 -14.08 -3.71
C LYS A 286 16.85 -12.66 -3.17
N TYR A 287 15.85 -11.84 -3.50
CA TYR A 287 15.70 -10.47 -2.99
C TYR A 287 14.82 -10.40 -1.72
N ARG A 288 14.62 -11.54 -1.04
CA ARG A 288 13.93 -11.66 0.26
C ARG A 288 12.48 -11.18 0.26
N VAL A 289 11.84 -11.12 -0.92
CA VAL A 289 10.42 -10.83 -1.05
C VAL A 289 9.62 -12.06 -0.64
N GLN A 290 8.80 -11.98 0.40
CA GLN A 290 7.84 -13.02 0.73
C GLN A 290 6.68 -12.94 -0.25
N TYR A 291 6.78 -13.66 -1.37
CA TYR A 291 5.89 -13.49 -2.51
C TYR A 291 4.67 -14.43 -2.51
N SER A 292 4.64 -15.47 -1.69
CA SER A 292 3.56 -16.47 -1.65
C SER A 292 3.02 -16.62 -0.23
N LEU A 293 1.70 -16.66 -0.09
CA LEU A 293 1.04 -16.85 1.21
C LEU A 293 1.16 -18.28 1.75
N VAL A 294 1.27 -19.27 0.86
CA VAL A 294 1.35 -20.70 1.22
C VAL A 294 2.48 -20.98 2.23
N PRO A 295 3.77 -20.68 1.93
CA PRO A 295 4.85 -20.92 2.88
C PRO A 295 4.77 -20.02 4.12
N VAL A 296 4.05 -18.89 4.05
CA VAL A 296 3.82 -18.04 5.23
C VAL A 296 2.88 -18.76 6.20
N PHE A 297 1.77 -19.29 5.71
CA PHE A 297 0.76 -19.95 6.55
C PHE A 297 1.24 -21.32 7.05
N GLU A 298 1.96 -22.08 6.22
CA GLU A 298 2.60 -23.33 6.64
C GLU A 298 3.55 -23.13 7.82
N ARG A 299 4.40 -22.09 7.78
CA ARG A 299 5.34 -21.80 8.89
C ARG A 299 4.64 -21.34 10.17
N LEU A 300 3.48 -20.68 10.07
CA LEU A 300 2.74 -20.23 11.24
C LEU A 300 2.04 -21.39 11.94
N GLY A 301 1.68 -22.45 11.21
CA GLY A 301 0.92 -23.57 11.75
C GLY A 301 -0.53 -23.22 12.09
N PHE A 302 -1.00 -22.01 11.77
CA PHE A 302 -2.39 -21.58 11.90
C PHE A 302 -2.78 -20.60 10.78
N MET A 303 -4.09 -20.51 10.52
CA MET A 303 -4.69 -19.61 9.54
C MET A 303 -5.19 -18.34 10.26
N PRO A 304 -4.81 -17.12 9.84
CA PRO A 304 -5.45 -15.89 10.32
C PRO A 304 -6.94 -15.87 9.99
N LYS A 305 -7.73 -15.05 10.70
CA LYS A 305 -9.14 -14.86 10.36
C LYS A 305 -9.28 -14.13 9.03
N VAL A 306 -9.90 -14.78 8.06
CA VAL A 306 -10.01 -14.31 6.68
C VAL A 306 -11.46 -14.42 6.19
N VAL A 307 -11.97 -13.31 5.67
CA VAL A 307 -13.12 -13.24 4.77
C VAL A 307 -12.58 -12.91 3.37
N TYR A 308 -12.56 -13.93 2.52
CA TYR A 308 -12.04 -13.87 1.15
C TYR A 308 -13.21 -13.70 0.18
N LEU A 309 -13.31 -12.56 -0.49
CA LEU A 309 -14.30 -12.35 -1.54
C LEU A 309 -13.66 -12.61 -2.90
N GLN A 310 -14.34 -13.38 -3.75
CA GLN A 310 -13.87 -13.68 -5.09
C GLN A 310 -15.01 -13.57 -6.11
N ASN A 311 -14.82 -12.78 -7.14
CA ASN A 311 -15.66 -12.85 -8.33
C ASN A 311 -15.34 -14.16 -9.08
N ARG A 312 -16.36 -14.97 -9.37
CA ARG A 312 -16.21 -16.27 -10.05
C ARG A 312 -15.69 -16.14 -11.49
N SER A 313 -16.03 -15.06 -12.19
CA SER A 313 -15.62 -14.80 -13.58
C SER A 313 -14.21 -14.21 -13.69
N ASP A 314 -13.60 -13.83 -12.57
CA ASP A 314 -12.25 -13.30 -12.51
C ASP A 314 -11.22 -14.44 -12.66
N TRP A 315 -10.19 -14.23 -13.47
CA TRP A 315 -9.11 -15.19 -13.64
C TRP A 315 -8.34 -15.46 -12.33
N HIS A 316 -8.37 -14.53 -11.36
CA HIS A 316 -7.85 -14.76 -10.01
C HIS A 316 -8.53 -15.94 -9.31
N TYR A 317 -9.77 -16.29 -9.69
CA TYR A 317 -10.46 -17.42 -9.11
C TYR A 317 -9.64 -18.71 -9.28
N GLU A 318 -9.22 -19.03 -10.51
CA GLU A 318 -8.41 -20.23 -10.77
C GLU A 318 -6.96 -20.04 -10.32
N GLU A 319 -6.34 -18.92 -10.72
CA GLU A 319 -4.88 -18.75 -10.58
C GLU A 319 -4.45 -18.44 -9.13
N HIS A 320 -5.35 -17.86 -8.33
CA HIS A 320 -5.09 -17.46 -6.95
C HIS A 320 -5.96 -18.18 -5.93
N LEU A 321 -7.30 -18.11 -5.98
CA LEU A 321 -8.15 -18.72 -4.95
C LEU A 321 -8.02 -20.24 -4.95
N MET A 322 -8.33 -20.89 -6.08
CA MET A 322 -8.33 -22.35 -6.19
C MET A 322 -6.94 -22.94 -5.96
N TYR A 323 -5.90 -22.32 -6.55
CA TYR A 323 -4.51 -22.68 -6.28
C TYR A 323 -4.17 -22.59 -4.79
N PHE A 324 -4.54 -21.49 -4.13
CA PHE A 324 -4.25 -21.28 -2.71
C PHE A 324 -4.95 -22.32 -1.85
N LEU A 325 -6.26 -22.52 -2.00
CA LEU A 325 -7.03 -23.51 -1.26
C LEU A 325 -6.44 -24.92 -1.40
N LYS A 326 -6.12 -25.35 -2.63
CA LYS A 326 -5.48 -26.64 -2.86
C LYS A 326 -4.11 -26.74 -2.18
N SER A 327 -3.32 -25.67 -2.23
CA SER A 327 -1.97 -25.64 -1.66
C SER A 327 -1.97 -25.70 -0.13
N ILE A 328 -2.99 -25.15 0.53
CA ILE A 328 -3.16 -25.27 1.99
C ILE A 328 -3.91 -26.54 2.41
N GLY A 329 -4.13 -27.49 1.49
CA GLY A 329 -4.72 -28.79 1.79
C GLY A 329 -6.24 -28.80 1.92
N VAL A 330 -6.95 -27.75 1.47
CA VAL A 330 -8.41 -27.75 1.44
C VAL A 330 -8.90 -28.74 0.38
N ASN A 331 -9.69 -29.73 0.81
CA ASN A 331 -10.29 -30.71 -0.08
C ASN A 331 -11.56 -30.16 -0.74
N ILE A 332 -11.44 -29.74 -2.00
CA ILE A 332 -12.55 -29.21 -2.79
C ILE A 332 -13.18 -30.35 -3.58
N GLN A 333 -14.27 -30.92 -3.06
CA GLN A 333 -14.99 -32.04 -3.68
C GLN A 333 -15.98 -31.60 -4.76
N SER A 334 -16.42 -30.34 -4.73
CA SER A 334 -17.35 -29.73 -5.68
C SER A 334 -16.97 -28.28 -5.94
N GLU A 335 -17.48 -27.66 -7.01
CA GLU A 335 -17.32 -26.20 -7.17
C GLU A 335 -17.79 -25.48 -5.89
N PRO A 336 -17.02 -24.51 -5.38
CA PRO A 336 -17.43 -23.61 -4.31
C PRO A 336 -18.81 -23.02 -4.57
N GLN A 337 -19.70 -23.14 -3.58
CA GLN A 337 -20.98 -22.44 -3.52
C GLN A 337 -20.78 -20.93 -3.29
N ASN A 338 -21.87 -20.16 -3.26
CA ASN A 338 -21.81 -18.70 -3.06
C ASN A 338 -21.09 -18.30 -1.77
N VAL A 339 -21.21 -19.11 -0.70
CA VAL A 339 -20.47 -18.97 0.56
C VAL A 339 -19.96 -20.35 0.96
N GLU A 340 -18.66 -20.47 1.15
CA GLU A 340 -17.99 -21.70 1.61
C GLU A 340 -17.20 -21.41 2.88
N LEU A 341 -17.20 -22.38 3.79
CA LEU A 341 -16.43 -22.38 5.02
C LEU A 341 -15.42 -23.52 4.97
N TYR A 342 -14.14 -23.19 4.81
CA TYR A 342 -13.09 -24.21 4.70
C TYR A 342 -12.39 -24.50 6.03
N SER A 343 -12.46 -23.59 6.99
CA SER A 343 -11.98 -23.77 8.37
C SER A 343 -12.60 -22.72 9.28
N ASP A 344 -12.44 -22.86 10.59
CA ASP A 344 -12.82 -21.85 11.61
C ASP A 344 -12.07 -20.51 11.48
N SER A 345 -11.33 -20.27 10.40
CA SER A 345 -10.62 -19.02 10.15
C SER A 345 -10.62 -18.59 8.67
N LEU A 346 -11.25 -19.33 7.76
CA LEU A 346 -11.30 -19.00 6.34
C LEU A 346 -12.70 -19.14 5.76
N TYR A 347 -13.36 -18.00 5.55
CA TYR A 347 -14.57 -17.87 4.75
C TYR A 347 -14.22 -17.45 3.34
N THR A 348 -14.83 -18.10 2.36
CA THR A 348 -14.79 -17.62 0.97
C THR A 348 -16.20 -17.30 0.50
N ILE A 349 -16.38 -16.10 -0.05
CA ILE A 349 -17.63 -15.66 -0.68
C ILE A 349 -17.34 -15.55 -2.17
N VAL A 350 -17.92 -16.46 -2.96
CA VAL A 350 -17.71 -16.52 -4.41
C VAL A 350 -18.93 -15.95 -5.12
N GLY A 351 -18.82 -14.70 -5.57
CA GLY A 351 -19.90 -14.02 -6.28
C GLY A 351 -19.96 -14.41 -7.74
N ARG A 352 -21.12 -14.91 -8.20
CA ARG A 352 -21.35 -15.27 -9.62
C ARG A 352 -21.99 -14.13 -10.43
N THR A 353 -22.48 -13.09 -9.77
CA THR A 353 -23.25 -12.00 -10.37
C THR A 353 -22.63 -10.61 -10.19
N TRP A 354 -21.38 -10.54 -9.70
CA TRP A 354 -20.71 -9.26 -9.45
C TRP A 354 -20.23 -8.55 -10.73
N GLY A 355 -20.22 -9.26 -11.87
CA GLY A 355 -19.80 -8.75 -13.17
C GLY A 355 -18.84 -9.70 -13.87
N ASP A 356 -18.52 -9.43 -15.13
CA ASP A 356 -17.57 -10.22 -15.92
C ASP A 356 -16.12 -9.75 -15.74
N GLY A 357 -15.19 -10.69 -15.58
CA GLY A 357 -13.77 -10.41 -15.38
C GLY A 357 -13.40 -9.87 -13.98
N HIS A 358 -12.37 -9.04 -13.91
CA HIS A 358 -11.79 -8.54 -12.64
C HIS A 358 -12.62 -7.41 -12.02
N VAL A 359 -13.88 -7.70 -11.71
CA VAL A 359 -14.84 -6.76 -11.11
C VAL A 359 -14.95 -7.04 -9.60
N PRO A 360 -14.87 -6.01 -8.73
CA PRO A 360 -15.04 -6.19 -7.29
C PRO A 360 -16.51 -6.51 -6.93
N PRO A 361 -16.77 -7.04 -5.73
CA PRO A 361 -18.12 -7.15 -5.18
C PRO A 361 -18.80 -5.76 -5.11
N PRO A 362 -20.15 -5.74 -5.06
CA PRO A 362 -20.91 -4.54 -4.75
C PRO A 362 -20.37 -3.84 -3.50
N LYS A 363 -20.30 -2.52 -3.54
CA LYS A 363 -19.73 -1.72 -2.45
C LYS A 363 -20.53 -1.89 -1.16
N GLU A 364 -21.84 -2.01 -1.28
CA GLU A 364 -22.79 -2.20 -0.19
C GLU A 364 -22.46 -3.48 0.58
N LEU A 365 -22.21 -4.59 -0.13
CA LEU A 365 -21.78 -5.84 0.50
C LEU A 365 -20.48 -5.67 1.29
N ILE A 366 -19.51 -4.93 0.75
CA ILE A 366 -18.24 -4.67 1.46
C ILE A 366 -18.49 -3.85 2.73
N VAL A 367 -19.33 -2.82 2.65
CA VAL A 367 -19.66 -1.95 3.80
C VAL A 367 -20.42 -2.72 4.87
N ASP A 368 -21.40 -3.53 4.48
CA ASP A 368 -22.20 -4.34 5.41
C ASP A 368 -21.33 -5.39 6.10
N LEU A 369 -20.42 -6.04 5.38
CA LEU A 369 -19.43 -6.93 5.99
C LEU A 369 -18.51 -6.20 6.96
N ILE A 370 -18.03 -4.99 6.63
CA ILE A 370 -17.21 -4.21 7.58
C ILE A 370 -18.02 -3.88 8.83
N ARG A 371 -19.27 -3.42 8.70
CA ARG A 371 -20.14 -3.10 9.85
C ARG A 371 -20.42 -4.31 10.73
N GLU A 372 -20.65 -5.48 10.12
CA GLU A 372 -20.77 -6.74 10.86
C GLU A 372 -19.49 -7.05 11.65
N LEU A 373 -18.32 -6.79 11.05
CA LEU A 373 -17.04 -6.95 11.73
C LEU A 373 -16.79 -5.87 12.81
N GLU A 374 -17.49 -4.74 12.79
CA GLU A 374 -17.44 -3.68 13.81
C GLU A 374 -18.31 -3.95 15.03
N GLY A 375 -19.49 -4.55 14.83
CA GLY A 375 -20.63 -4.49 15.75
C GLY A 375 -20.47 -5.11 17.15
N ASP A 376 -19.55 -6.05 17.36
CA ASP A 376 -19.33 -6.63 18.69
C ASP A 376 -17.86 -7.07 18.89
N PRO A 377 -17.10 -6.53 19.86
CA PRO A 377 -15.72 -6.91 20.22
C PRO A 377 -15.53 -8.39 20.64
N THR A 378 -16.56 -8.99 21.25
CA THR A 378 -16.57 -10.35 21.78
C THR A 378 -16.95 -11.42 20.74
N TYR A 379 -17.65 -11.01 19.67
CA TYR A 379 -18.09 -11.87 18.57
C TYR A 379 -17.00 -12.82 18.05
N TRP A 380 -15.76 -12.35 17.97
CA TRP A 380 -14.66 -13.10 17.37
C TRP A 380 -13.66 -13.66 18.41
N ALA A 381 -13.91 -13.55 19.71
CA ALA A 381 -13.07 -14.19 20.73
C ALA A 381 -13.51 -15.66 20.93
N GLY A 382 -12.56 -16.60 21.02
CA GLY A 382 -12.87 -18.03 21.25
C GLY A 382 -13.68 -18.69 20.12
N GLN A 383 -14.69 -19.49 20.47
CA GLN A 383 -15.57 -20.22 19.52
C GLN A 383 -16.62 -19.35 18.79
N GLY A 384 -16.68 -18.04 19.06
CA GLY A 384 -17.68 -17.14 18.47
C GLY A 384 -17.66 -17.10 16.93
N PHE A 385 -16.53 -17.44 16.30
CA PHE A 385 -16.40 -17.54 14.85
C PHE A 385 -17.38 -18.54 14.22
N VAL A 386 -17.59 -19.72 14.84
CA VAL A 386 -18.53 -20.73 14.32
C VAL A 386 -19.98 -20.24 14.41
N GLN A 387 -20.33 -19.52 15.49
CA GLN A 387 -21.66 -18.94 15.71
C GLN A 387 -21.99 -17.82 14.70
N ASN A 388 -20.98 -17.07 14.25
CA ASN A 388 -21.17 -15.91 13.37
C ASN A 388 -21.24 -16.25 11.87
N LYS A 389 -21.03 -17.52 11.51
CA LYS A 389 -21.24 -18.03 10.15
C LYS A 389 -22.62 -17.62 9.63
N GLU A 390 -23.66 -17.71 10.47
CA GLU A 390 -25.03 -17.38 10.09
C GLU A 390 -25.21 -15.90 9.75
N GLN A 391 -24.51 -15.01 10.46
CA GLN A 391 -24.60 -13.56 10.23
C GLN A 391 -23.91 -13.16 8.93
N ILE A 392 -22.72 -13.73 8.65
CA ILE A 392 -22.08 -13.55 7.34
C ILE A 392 -22.97 -14.09 6.22
N ILE A 393 -23.59 -15.25 6.41
CA ILE A 393 -24.55 -15.79 5.44
C ILE A 393 -25.74 -14.85 5.26
N LYS A 394 -26.28 -14.24 6.33
CA LYS A 394 -27.37 -13.24 6.24
C LYS A 394 -26.97 -12.02 5.44
N VAL A 395 -25.80 -11.44 5.72
CA VAL A 395 -25.24 -10.30 4.97
C VAL A 395 -25.09 -10.66 3.49
N VAL A 396 -24.55 -11.84 3.17
CA VAL A 396 -24.35 -12.27 1.77
C VAL A 396 -25.66 -12.63 1.06
N SER A 397 -26.64 -13.19 1.77
CA SER A 397 -27.94 -13.59 1.22
C SER A 397 -28.94 -12.43 1.08
N GLY A 398 -28.60 -11.24 1.57
CA GLY A 398 -29.47 -10.06 1.49
C GLY A 398 -30.73 -10.16 2.36
N CYS A 399 -30.74 -11.04 3.36
CA CYS A 399 -31.81 -11.11 4.36
C CYS A 399 -31.73 -9.82 5.21
N LYS A 400 -32.62 -8.86 4.93
CA LYS A 400 -32.82 -7.70 5.81
C LYS A 400 -33.13 -8.22 7.21
N ILE A 401 -32.36 -7.78 8.19
CA ILE A 401 -32.63 -8.02 9.60
C ILE A 401 -33.99 -7.39 9.89
N GLU A 402 -35.03 -8.22 10.06
CA GLU A 402 -36.19 -7.80 10.84
C GLU A 402 -35.68 -7.61 12.26
N VAL A 403 -35.53 -6.35 12.66
CA VAL A 403 -35.36 -6.01 14.07
C VAL A 403 -36.69 -6.37 14.72
N GLU A 404 -36.73 -7.51 15.41
CA GLU A 404 -37.74 -7.78 16.41
C GLU A 404 -37.65 -6.65 17.44
N ASN A 405 -38.56 -5.68 17.31
CA ASN A 405 -38.91 -4.79 18.40
C ASN A 405 -39.59 -5.65 19.46
N ASP A 406 -38.80 -6.15 20.40
CA ASP A 406 -39.33 -6.70 21.63
C ASP A 406 -39.96 -5.57 22.47
N ARG A 407 -41.12 -5.93 23.03
CA ARG A 407 -42.10 -5.09 23.72
C ARG A 407 -41.64 -4.58 25.08
#